data_AF-A0A959Y1I8-F1
#
_entry.id   AF-A0A959Y1I8-F1
#
_cell.length_a   1.000
_cell.length_b   1.000
_cell.length_c   1.000
_cell.angle_alpha   90.00
_cell.angle_beta   90.00
_cell.angle_gamma   90.00
#
_symmetry.space_group_name_H-M   'P 1'
#
loop_
_entity.id
_entity.type
_entity.pdbx_description
1 polymer ?
#
loop_
_entity_poly.entity_id
_entity_poly.type
_entity_poly.pdbx_seq_one_letter_code
_entity_poly.pdbx_strand_id
1 'polypeptide(L)'
;AQAFEEPPGFLLALSDFGGFWYNFLLFSMVVLFTYFYTAITVNPMQLADDMKRNGGFIPGVKPGKRTSDHIDELLSRITLPGAIFLGLVAILPAFALIFGVKQGFAQFFGGTSLLIMVGVLLDTLQQIESHLLMRHYDGLMKSGRIKGRAGGAAFGLAG
;
A
#
# COMPACT_ATOMS: atom_id res chain seq x y z
N ALA A 1 -12.30 -17.72 -49.54
CA ALA A 1 -12.33 -18.16 -48.14
C ALA A 1 -11.22 -17.43 -47.40
N GLN A 2 -11.62 -16.66 -46.37
CA GLN A 2 -10.78 -16.00 -45.36
C GLN A 2 -9.71 -15.03 -45.88
N ALA A 3 -10.18 -13.84 -46.27
CA ALA A 3 -9.40 -12.63 -46.05
C ALA A 3 -9.37 -12.41 -44.53
N PHE A 4 -8.31 -12.89 -43.87
CA PHE A 4 -8.02 -12.48 -42.51
C PHE A 4 -7.71 -10.98 -42.59
N GLU A 5 -8.56 -10.16 -41.98
CA GLU A 5 -8.27 -8.75 -41.75
C GLU A 5 -6.89 -8.68 -41.09
N GLU A 6 -5.89 -8.17 -41.81
CA GLU A 6 -4.63 -7.76 -41.21
C GLU A 6 -4.97 -6.91 -39.99
N PRO A 7 -4.57 -7.29 -38.76
CA PRO A 7 -4.86 -6.47 -37.59
C PRO A 7 -4.31 -5.07 -37.90
N PRO A 8 -5.11 -4.00 -37.76
CA PRO A 8 -4.68 -2.65 -38.11
C PRO A 8 -3.31 -2.39 -37.48
N GLY A 9 -2.34 -1.85 -38.23
CA GLY A 9 -0.94 -1.76 -37.80
C GLY A 9 -0.71 -1.12 -36.42
N PHE A 10 -1.68 -0.33 -35.96
CA PHE A 10 -1.78 0.18 -34.59
C PHE A 10 -1.91 -0.92 -33.51
N LEU A 11 -2.68 -1.98 -33.74
CA LEU A 11 -2.81 -3.13 -32.83
C LEU A 11 -1.52 -3.95 -32.74
N LEU A 12 -0.80 -4.10 -33.86
CA LEU A 12 0.52 -4.75 -33.85
C LEU A 12 1.53 -3.91 -33.05
N ALA A 13 1.51 -2.59 -33.22
CA ALA A 13 2.36 -1.66 -32.44
C ALA A 13 2.02 -1.61 -30.94
N LEU A 14 0.76 -1.90 -30.57
CA LEU A 14 0.33 -2.06 -29.18
C LEU A 14 0.73 -3.41 -28.57
N SER A 15 0.97 -4.43 -29.39
CA SER A 15 1.34 -5.77 -28.92
C SER A 15 2.86 -5.96 -28.73
N ASP A 16 3.67 -5.02 -29.22
CA ASP A 16 5.13 -5.07 -29.08
C ASP A 16 5.58 -4.56 -27.71
N PHE A 17 6.03 -5.48 -26.86
CA PHE A 17 6.56 -5.18 -25.51
C PHE A 17 7.78 -4.25 -25.53
N GLY A 18 8.56 -4.24 -26.62
CA GLY A 18 9.68 -3.32 -26.81
C GLY A 18 9.27 -1.97 -27.41
N GLY A 19 8.03 -1.86 -27.90
CA GLY A 19 7.52 -0.68 -28.59
C GLY A 19 7.33 0.51 -27.65
N PHE A 20 7.66 1.71 -28.15
CA PHE A 20 7.45 2.96 -27.41
C PHE A 20 5.97 3.14 -27.01
N TRP A 21 5.03 2.80 -27.90
CA TRP A 21 3.61 3.02 -27.67
C TRP A 21 3.02 2.11 -26.59
N TYR A 22 3.43 0.84 -26.56
CA TYR A 22 3.08 -0.09 -25.48
C TYR A 22 3.59 0.41 -24.13
N ASN A 23 4.87 0.81 -24.06
CA ASN A 23 5.48 1.28 -22.81
C ASN A 23 4.89 2.61 -22.32
N PHE A 24 4.58 3.53 -23.24
CA PHE A 24 3.90 4.78 -22.89
C PHE A 24 2.49 4.53 -22.33
N LEU A 25 1.72 3.65 -22.98
CA LEU A 25 0.39 3.28 -22.50
C LEU A 25 0.46 2.55 -21.15
N LEU A 26 1.40 1.61 -20.99
CA LEU A 26 1.64 0.90 -19.73
C LEU A 26 2.01 1.87 -18.60
N PHE A 27 2.95 2.79 -18.84
CA PHE A 27 3.35 3.82 -17.89
C PHE A 27 2.16 4.68 -17.46
N SER A 28 1.42 5.22 -18.45
CA SER A 28 0.25 6.06 -18.17
C SER A 28 -0.84 5.30 -17.42
N MET A 29 -1.05 4.03 -17.74
CA MET A 29 -2.02 3.19 -17.06
C MET A 29 -1.61 2.96 -15.60
N VAL A 30 -0.35 2.62 -15.33
CA VAL A 30 0.13 2.42 -13.94
C VAL A 30 0.00 3.69 -13.11
N VAL A 31 0.40 4.84 -13.66
CA VAL A 31 0.31 6.13 -12.95
C VAL A 31 -1.16 6.48 -12.64
N LEU A 32 -2.03 6.36 -13.64
CA LEU A 32 -3.45 6.68 -13.52
C LEU A 32 -4.11 5.75 -12.50
N PHE A 33 -3.96 4.43 -12.66
CA PHE A 33 -4.61 3.46 -11.77
C PHE A 33 -4.10 3.56 -10.34
N THR A 34 -2.82 3.84 -10.12
CA THR A 34 -2.29 4.05 -8.77
C THR A 34 -2.97 5.25 -8.11
N TYR A 35 -3.06 6.38 -8.82
CA TYR A 35 -3.71 7.58 -8.30
C TYR A 35 -5.20 7.35 -7.99
N PHE A 36 -5.95 6.76 -8.94
CA PHE A 36 -7.36 6.46 -8.76
C PHE A 36 -7.61 5.42 -7.65
N TYR A 37 -6.77 4.39 -7.56
CA TYR A 37 -6.85 3.39 -6.49
C TYR A 37 -6.73 4.05 -5.12
N THR A 38 -5.71 4.90 -4.91
CA THR A 38 -5.53 5.61 -3.64
C THR A 38 -6.71 6.55 -3.35
N ALA A 39 -7.17 7.32 -4.34
CA ALA A 39 -8.26 8.27 -4.17
C ALA A 39 -9.61 7.62 -3.82
N ILE A 40 -9.88 6.41 -4.33
CA ILE A 40 -11.12 5.68 -4.06
C ILE A 40 -11.06 4.93 -2.72
N THR A 41 -9.91 4.34 -2.39
CA THR A 41 -9.76 3.50 -1.20
C THR A 41 -9.54 4.29 0.08
N VAL A 42 -8.83 5.42 0.00
CA VAL A 42 -8.51 6.24 1.17
C VAL A 42 -9.49 7.39 1.27
N ASN A 43 -10.24 7.45 2.37
CA ASN A 43 -11.14 8.56 2.67
C ASN A 43 -10.54 9.46 3.78
N PRO A 44 -10.01 10.65 3.45
CA PRO A 44 -9.37 11.55 4.42
C PRO A 44 -10.32 12.01 5.54
N MET A 45 -11.62 12.13 5.23
CA MET A 45 -12.63 12.54 6.21
C MET A 45 -12.87 11.45 7.25
N GLN A 46 -13.01 10.20 6.82
CA GLN A 46 -13.14 9.07 7.73
C GLN A 46 -11.90 8.91 8.62
N LEU A 47 -10.70 9.06 8.04
CA LEU A 47 -9.45 8.98 8.81
C LEU A 47 -9.35 10.09 9.88
N ALA A 48 -9.78 11.30 9.56
CA ALA A 48 -9.83 12.41 10.51
C ALA A 48 -10.87 12.19 11.63
N ASP A 49 -12.04 11.65 11.29
CA ASP A 49 -13.09 11.32 12.25
C ASP A 49 -12.67 10.18 13.18
N ASP A 50 -12.01 9.15 12.66
CA ASP A 50 -11.49 8.03 13.43
C ASP A 50 -10.40 8.48 14.41
N MET A 51 -9.48 9.36 13.99
CA MET A 51 -8.52 9.96 14.92
C MET A 51 -9.21 10.73 16.04
N LYS A 52 -10.21 11.55 15.72
CA LYS A 52 -10.96 12.31 16.72
C LYS A 52 -11.68 11.38 17.72
N ARG A 53 -12.30 10.30 17.24
CA ARG A 53 -13.00 9.30 18.06
C ARG A 53 -12.04 8.53 18.97
N ASN A 54 -10.85 8.22 18.48
CA ASN A 54 -9.81 7.50 19.20
C ASN A 54 -8.94 8.41 20.10
N GLY A 55 -9.30 9.69 20.26
CA GLY A 55 -8.56 10.66 21.08
C GLY A 55 -7.23 11.13 20.47
N GLY A 56 -6.95 10.79 19.21
CA GLY A 56 -5.79 11.24 18.46
C GLY A 56 -6.00 12.62 17.83
N PHE A 57 -4.92 13.40 17.72
CA PHE A 57 -4.92 14.67 17.02
C PHE A 57 -3.56 14.96 16.39
N ILE A 58 -3.56 15.73 15.29
CA ILE A 58 -2.34 16.22 14.65
C ILE A 58 -1.94 17.54 15.35
N PRO A 59 -0.73 17.63 15.94
CA PRO A 59 -0.25 18.88 16.54
C PRO A 59 -0.29 20.03 15.54
N GLY A 60 -0.87 21.17 15.93
CA GLY A 60 -0.98 22.35 15.07
C GLY A 60 -2.17 22.36 14.08
N VAL A 61 -2.97 21.28 13.99
CA VAL A 61 -4.15 21.23 13.12
C VAL A 61 -5.41 20.96 13.94
N LYS A 62 -6.45 21.78 13.79
CA LYS A 62 -7.72 21.61 14.51
C LYS A 62 -8.43 20.31 14.09
N PRO A 63 -8.93 19.48 15.03
CA PRO A 63 -9.64 18.25 14.69
C PRO A 63 -10.86 18.46 13.78
N GLY A 64 -11.12 17.50 12.89
CA GLY A 64 -12.24 17.51 11.94
C GLY A 64 -11.80 17.93 10.53
N LYS A 65 -12.54 18.84 9.88
CA LYS A 65 -12.31 19.21 8.47
C LYS A 65 -10.87 19.72 8.19
N ARG A 66 -10.27 20.46 9.12
CA ARG A 66 -8.89 20.94 8.95
C ARG A 66 -7.88 19.79 8.94
N THR A 67 -8.15 18.71 9.69
CA THR A 67 -7.36 17.48 9.68
C THR A 67 -7.55 16.69 8.39
N SER A 68 -8.79 16.57 7.89
CA SER A 68 -9.04 15.89 6.61
C SER A 68 -8.37 16.59 5.44
N ASP A 69 -8.46 17.92 5.36
CA ASP A 69 -7.82 18.71 4.29
C ASP A 69 -6.29 18.54 4.32
N HIS A 70 -5.70 18.47 5.53
CA HIS A 70 -4.27 18.26 5.70
C HIS A 70 -3.83 16.86 5.26
N ILE A 71 -4.61 15.83 5.63
CA ILE A 71 -4.37 14.44 5.21
C ILE A 71 -4.49 14.32 3.69
N ASP A 72 -5.50 14.93 3.08
CA ASP A 72 -5.70 14.91 1.64
C ASP A 72 -4.52 15.53 0.87
N GLU A 73 -4.03 16.69 1.31
CA GLU A 73 -2.84 17.32 0.72
C GLU A 73 -1.59 16.44 0.85
N LEU A 74 -1.39 15.81 2.01
CA LEU A 74 -0.29 14.88 2.24
C LEU A 74 -0.36 13.67 1.32
N LEU A 75 -1.53 13.03 1.23
CA LEU A 75 -1.75 11.87 0.37
C LEU A 75 -1.48 12.23 -1.10
N SER A 76 -2.00 13.37 -1.57
CA SER A 76 -1.75 13.83 -2.94
C SER A 76 -0.25 14.02 -3.23
N ARG A 77 0.49 14.67 -2.32
CA ARG A 77 1.94 14.92 -2.46
C ARG A 77 2.78 13.64 -2.41
N ILE A 78 2.34 12.61 -1.70
CA ILE A 78 3.07 11.33 -1.60
C ILE A 78 2.72 10.43 -2.79
N THR A 79 1.45 10.35 -3.16
CA THR A 79 0.95 9.45 -4.21
C THR A 79 1.45 9.84 -5.59
N LEU A 80 1.54 11.14 -5.91
CA LEU A 80 1.95 11.60 -7.24
C LEU A 80 3.38 11.14 -7.64
N PRO A 81 4.45 11.40 -6.85
CA PRO A 81 5.77 10.88 -7.15
C PRO A 81 5.85 9.35 -7.02
N GLY A 82 5.09 8.74 -6.11
CA GLY A 82 5.01 7.29 -5.96
C GLY A 82 4.46 6.60 -7.22
N ALA A 83 3.36 7.11 -7.77
CA ALA A 83 2.75 6.58 -8.99
C ALA A 83 3.69 6.69 -10.20
N ILE A 84 4.42 7.80 -10.34
CA ILE A 84 5.44 7.98 -11.37
C ILE A 84 6.55 6.95 -11.20
N PHE A 85 7.04 6.75 -9.97
CA PHE A 85 8.06 5.77 -9.68
C PHE A 85 7.61 4.34 -10.04
N LEU A 86 6.40 3.94 -9.67
CA LEU A 86 5.84 2.64 -10.04
C LEU A 86 5.71 2.48 -11.56
N GLY A 87 5.30 3.54 -12.26
CA GLY A 87 5.26 3.56 -13.73
C GLY A 87 6.63 3.33 -14.36
N LEU A 88 7.69 3.96 -13.83
CA LEU A 88 9.06 3.77 -14.32
C LEU A 88 9.54 2.33 -14.11
N VAL A 89 9.22 1.72 -12.97
CA VAL A 89 9.53 0.31 -12.70
C VAL A 89 8.79 -0.62 -13.68
N ALA A 90 7.55 -0.29 -14.04
CA ALA A 90 6.74 -1.06 -14.99
C ALA A 90 7.36 -1.14 -16.40
N ILE A 91 8.00 -0.06 -16.87
CA ILE A 91 8.62 0.01 -18.20
C ILE A 91 10.10 -0.41 -18.22
N LEU A 92 10.66 -0.77 -17.06
CA LEU A 92 12.05 -1.22 -16.92
C LEU A 92 12.43 -2.38 -17.87
N PRO A 93 11.57 -3.39 -18.15
CA PRO A 93 11.90 -4.48 -19.06
C PRO A 93 12.27 -4.01 -20.47
N ALA A 94 11.59 -2.97 -20.97
CA ALA A 94 11.86 -2.43 -22.30
C ALA A 94 13.26 -1.83 -22.40
N PHE A 95 13.71 -1.13 -21.36
CA PHE A 95 15.08 -0.64 -21.28
C PHE A 95 16.09 -1.79 -21.18
N ALA A 96 15.82 -2.79 -20.33
CA ALA A 96 16.70 -3.95 -20.18
C ALA A 96 16.88 -4.74 -21.50
N LEU A 97 15.82 -4.86 -22.30
CA LEU A 97 15.87 -5.46 -23.64
C LEU A 97 16.78 -4.68 -24.59
N ILE A 98 16.75 -3.34 -24.57
CA ILE A 98 17.64 -2.49 -25.38
C ILE A 98 19.12 -2.70 -25.01
N PHE A 99 19.41 -2.96 -23.73
CA PHE A 99 20.76 -3.27 -23.25
C PHE A 99 21.22 -4.71 -23.53
N GLY A 100 20.44 -5.51 -24.29
CA GLY A 100 20.81 -6.87 -24.70
C GLY A 100 20.54 -7.94 -23.65
N VAL A 101 19.74 -7.65 -22.62
CA VAL A 101 19.32 -8.63 -21.62
C VAL A 101 18.31 -9.61 -22.23
N LYS A 102 18.39 -10.90 -21.88
CA LYS A 102 17.42 -11.91 -22.34
C LYS A 102 16.01 -11.53 -21.92
N GLN A 103 15.04 -11.63 -22.83
CA GLN A 103 13.64 -11.26 -22.59
C GLN A 103 13.03 -11.88 -21.34
N GLY A 104 13.24 -13.19 -21.13
CA GLY A 104 12.73 -13.87 -19.93
C GLY A 104 13.30 -13.30 -18.62
N PHE A 105 14.56 -12.85 -18.61
CA PHE A 105 15.16 -12.24 -17.43
C PHE A 105 14.62 -10.81 -17.23
N ALA A 106 14.58 -10.01 -18.30
CA ALA A 106 14.06 -8.64 -18.27
C ALA A 106 12.60 -8.57 -17.81
N GLN A 107 11.77 -9.52 -18.24
CA GLN A 107 10.35 -9.57 -17.91
C GLN A 107 10.06 -10.22 -16.55
N PHE A 108 10.95 -11.06 -16.01
CA PHE A 108 10.78 -11.65 -14.68
C PHE A 108 11.32 -10.73 -13.57
N PHE A 109 12.50 -10.15 -13.77
CA PHE A 109 13.15 -9.25 -12.81
C PHE A 109 12.83 -7.77 -13.04
N GLY A 110 11.99 -7.45 -14.03
CA GLY A 110 11.52 -6.10 -14.29
C GLY A 110 10.02 -6.08 -14.54
N GLY A 111 9.44 -4.88 -14.54
CA GLY A 111 8.06 -4.68 -14.95
C GLY A 111 7.03 -5.17 -13.93
N THR A 112 5.92 -5.71 -14.43
CA THR A 112 4.75 -6.08 -13.62
C THR A 112 5.02 -7.23 -12.65
N SER A 113 5.83 -8.23 -13.03
CA SER A 113 6.15 -9.34 -12.12
C SER A 113 6.91 -8.86 -10.89
N LEU A 114 7.86 -7.92 -11.06
CA LEU A 114 8.59 -7.32 -9.95
C LEU A 114 7.66 -6.53 -9.04
N LEU A 115 6.75 -5.73 -9.62
CA LEU A 115 5.75 -4.97 -8.87
C LEU A 115 4.84 -5.89 -8.05
N ILE A 116 4.33 -6.98 -8.64
CA ILE A 116 3.49 -7.95 -7.95
C ILE A 116 4.29 -8.67 -6.87
N MET A 117 5.52 -9.09 -7.16
CA MET A 117 6.39 -9.79 -6.21
C MET A 117 6.63 -8.92 -4.97
N VAL A 118 7.03 -7.65 -5.17
CA VAL A 118 7.24 -6.73 -4.05
C VAL A 118 5.93 -6.43 -3.32
N GLY A 119 4.81 -6.27 -4.04
CA GLY A 119 3.48 -6.08 -3.43
C GLY A 119 3.10 -7.23 -2.51
N VAL A 120 3.17 -8.48 -2.99
CA VAL A 120 2.87 -9.68 -2.20
C VAL A 120 3.85 -9.83 -1.03
N LEU A 121 5.14 -9.51 -1.22
CA LEU A 121 6.12 -9.54 -0.13
C LEU A 121 5.78 -8.52 0.96
N LEU A 122 5.37 -7.30 0.60
CA LEU A 122 4.95 -6.29 1.58
C LEU A 122 3.65 -6.71 2.30
N ASP A 123 2.67 -7.25 1.58
CA ASP A 123 1.43 -7.76 2.17
C ASP A 123 1.70 -8.89 3.17
N THR A 124 2.57 -9.83 2.81
CA THR A 124 2.96 -10.94 3.71
C THR A 124 3.74 -10.45 4.92
N LEU A 125 4.62 -9.46 4.77
CA LEU A 125 5.33 -8.84 5.90
C LEU A 125 4.34 -8.15 6.86
N GLN A 126 3.41 -7.35 6.35
CA GLN A 126 2.38 -6.69 7.17
C GLN A 126 1.51 -7.73 7.91
N GLN A 127 1.18 -8.84 7.26
CA GLN A 127 0.43 -9.92 7.89
C GLN A 127 1.22 -10.58 9.04
N ILE A 128 2.52 -10.83 8.85
CA ILE A 128 3.39 -11.38 9.89
C ILE A 128 3.53 -10.40 11.06
N GLU A 129 3.74 -9.11 10.79
CA GLU A 129 3.84 -8.07 11.83
C GLU A 129 2.55 -7.98 12.65
N SER A 130 1.38 -8.01 12.03
CA SER A 130 0.09 -8.00 12.73
C SER A 130 -0.06 -9.18 13.71
N HIS A 131 0.38 -10.38 13.30
CA HIS A 131 0.36 -11.56 14.17
C HIS A 131 1.38 -11.49 15.31
N LEU A 132 2.55 -10.90 15.06
CA LEU A 132 3.58 -10.73 16.09
C LEU A 132 3.17 -9.72 17.16
N LEU A 133 2.54 -8.61 16.78
CA LEU A 133 2.04 -7.60 17.73
C LEU A 133 1.07 -8.25 18.73
N MET A 134 0.10 -9.05 18.26
CA MET A 134 -0.85 -9.77 19.11
C MET A 134 -0.16 -10.73 20.10
N ARG A 135 0.93 -11.40 19.69
CA ARG A 135 1.69 -12.31 20.56
C ARG A 135 2.44 -11.55 21.67
N HIS A 136 2.95 -10.34 21.39
CA HIS A 136 3.58 -9.51 22.41
C HIS A 136 2.57 -8.89 23.39
N TYR A 137 1.30 -8.70 23.00
CA TYR A 137 0.22 -8.33 23.91
C TYR A 137 -0.12 -9.45 24.92
N ASP A 138 -0.14 -10.72 24.49
CA ASP A 138 -0.41 -11.86 25.38
C ASP A 138 0.64 -12.04 26.49
N GLY A 139 1.92 -11.75 26.18
CA GLY A 139 3.02 -11.85 27.15
C GLY A 139 2.90 -10.86 28.31
N LEU A 140 2.43 -9.64 28.04
CA LEU A 140 2.26 -8.59 29.04
C LEU A 140 0.97 -8.76 29.87
N MET A 141 -0.12 -9.25 29.26
CA MET A 141 -1.38 -9.51 29.98
C MET A 141 -1.31 -10.73 30.91
N LYS A 142 -0.46 -11.72 30.60
CA LYS A 142 -0.33 -12.95 31.42
C LYS A 142 0.55 -12.77 32.65
N SER A 143 1.48 -11.81 32.65
CA SER A 143 2.39 -11.57 33.80
C SER A 143 1.78 -10.71 34.92
N GLY A 144 0.56 -10.18 34.76
CA GLY A 144 -0.01 -9.13 35.61
C GLY A 144 -1.07 -9.56 36.64
N ARG A 145 -1.39 -10.85 36.83
CA ARG A 145 -2.30 -11.25 37.93
C ARG A 145 -1.56 -11.22 39.27
N ILE A 146 -1.38 -10.02 39.83
CA ILE A 146 -1.10 -9.84 41.26
C ILE A 146 -2.34 -10.29 42.01
N LYS A 147 -2.27 -11.50 42.57
CA LYS A 147 -3.23 -12.04 43.53
C LYS A 147 -3.18 -11.16 44.79
N GLY A 148 -4.06 -10.17 44.85
CA GLY A 148 -4.28 -9.38 46.05
C GLY A 148 -4.59 -10.30 47.22
N ARG A 149 -3.68 -10.35 48.20
CA ARG A 149 -3.96 -10.94 49.51
C ARG A 149 -5.10 -10.13 50.09
N ALA A 150 -6.28 -10.73 50.22
CA ALA A 150 -7.28 -10.25 51.16
C ALA A 150 -6.62 -10.31 52.56
N GLY A 151 -6.13 -9.16 53.01
CA GLY A 151 -5.58 -8.98 54.34
C GLY A 151 -6.68 -9.23 55.36
N GLY A 152 -6.38 -10.07 56.34
CA GLY A 152 -7.18 -10.18 57.54
C GLY A 152 -7.15 -8.91 58.38
N ALA A 153 -7.95 -8.96 59.45
CA ALA A 153 -8.15 -7.98 60.50
C ALA A 153 -9.28 -6.98 60.28
N ALA A 154 -10.49 -7.35 60.72
CA ALA A 154 -11.43 -6.45 61.40
C ALA A 154 -12.60 -7.23 62.01
N PHE A 155 -12.41 -7.87 63.17
CA PHE A 155 -13.53 -8.06 64.10
C PHE A 155 -13.02 -8.28 65.53
N GLY A 156 -12.82 -7.15 66.22
CA GLY A 156 -12.50 -7.11 67.64
C GLY A 156 -13.10 -5.85 68.22
N LEU A 157 -14.43 -5.80 68.35
CA LEU A 157 -15.15 -4.83 69.18
C LEU A 157 -16.45 -5.49 69.68
N ALA A 158 -16.34 -6.17 70.82
CA ALA A 158 -17.45 -6.42 71.73
C ALA A 158 -16.93 -6.12 73.13
N GLY A 159 -17.39 -5.00 73.66
CA GLY A 159 -17.18 -4.50 75.03
C GLY A 159 -18.39 -3.66 75.38
#